data_AF-A0A971NBZ5-F1
#
_entry.id   AF-A0A971NBZ5-F1
#
_cell.length_a   1.000
_cell.length_b   1.000
_cell.length_c   1.000
_cell.angle_alpha   90.00
_cell.angle_beta   90.00
_cell.angle_gamma   90.00
#
_symmetry.space_group_name_H-M   'P 1'
#
loop_
_entity.id
_entity.type
_entity.pdbx_description
1 polymer ?
#
loop_
_entity_poly.entity_id
_entity_poly.type
_entity_poly.pdbx_seq_one_letter_code
_entity_poly.pdbx_strand_id
1 'polypeptide(L)' 'MTLRTARLINRMSKVFLASAVVLLIIFFAVYMKGGIEFKYVSLPVMACFIGITWLGTSKAAIMALEQEQGREGSKNDN' A
#
# COMPACT_ATOMS: atom_id res chain seq x y z
N MET A 1 -15.40 -11.66 0.39
CA MET A 1 -14.14 -11.24 -0.27
C MET A 1 -13.17 -12.42 -0.19
N THR A 2 -12.57 -12.90 -1.28
CA THR A 2 -11.74 -14.13 -1.24
C THR A 2 -10.28 -13.81 -0.90
N LEU A 3 -9.60 -14.73 -0.22
CA LEU A 3 -8.18 -14.60 0.19
C LEU A 3 -7.24 -14.28 -0.99
N ARG A 4 -7.56 -14.83 -2.18
CA ARG A 4 -6.82 -14.55 -3.43
C ARG A 4 -6.90 -13.07 -3.82
N THR A 5 -8.08 -12.46 -3.72
CA THR A 5 -8.29 -11.04 -4.03
C THR A 5 -7.55 -10.14 -3.03
N ALA A 6 -7.55 -10.48 -1.75
CA ALA A 6 -6.83 -9.71 -0.73
C ALA A 6 -5.30 -9.73 -0.96
N ARG A 7 -4.71 -10.87 -1.33
CA ARG A 7 -3.29 -10.96 -1.72
C ARG A 7 -2.98 -10.18 -2.99
N LEU A 8 -3.89 -10.18 -3.97
CA LEU A 8 -3.74 -9.39 -5.19
C LEU A 8 -3.68 -7.88 -4.86
N ILE A 9 -4.60 -7.41 -4.01
CA ILE A 9 -4.64 -6.01 -3.55
C ILE A 9 -3.34 -5.64 -2.82
N ASN A 10 -2.84 -6.49 -1.92
CA ASN A 10 -1.56 -6.24 -1.24
C ASN A 10 -0.38 -6.16 -2.23
N ARG A 11 -0.37 -6.97 -3.30
CA ARG A 11 0.66 -6.90 -4.34
C ARG A 11 0.58 -5.58 -5.12
N MET A 12 -0.63 -5.15 -5.49
CA MET A 12 -0.86 -3.84 -6.13
C MET A 12 -0.48 -2.67 -5.23
N SER A 13 -0.75 -2.79 -3.93
CA SER A 13 -0.42 -1.78 -2.91
C SER A 13 1.08 -1.54 -2.81
N LYS A 14 1.89 -2.61 -2.89
CA LYS A 14 3.35 -2.50 -2.94
C LYS A 14 3.84 -1.78 -4.20
N VAL A 15 3.26 -2.08 -5.35
CA VAL A 15 3.61 -1.44 -6.62
C VAL A 15 3.24 0.05 -6.59
N PHE A 16 2.07 0.39 -6.05
CA PHE A 16 1.64 1.77 -5.86
C PHE A 16 2.59 2.54 -4.94
N LEU A 17 2.96 1.98 -3.78
CA LEU A 17 3.90 2.61 -2.87
C LEU A 17 5.28 2.81 -3.51
N ALA A 18 5.79 1.80 -4.24
CA ALA A 18 7.06 1.92 -4.95
C ALA A 18 7.02 3.04 -6.00
N SER A 19 5.93 3.14 -6.77
CA SER A 19 5.70 4.23 -7.73
C SER A 19 5.68 5.61 -7.05
N ALA A 20 4.98 5.74 -5.92
CA ALA A 20 4.90 6.99 -5.17
C ALA A 20 6.28 7.45 -4.66
N VAL A 21 7.12 6.51 -4.19
CA VAL A 21 8.50 6.80 -3.76
C VAL A 21 9.36 7.26 -4.94
N VAL A 22 9.24 6.60 -6.10
CA VAL A 22 9.96 7.00 -7.32
C VAL A 22 9.56 8.41 -7.74
N LEU A 23 8.27 8.74 -7.72
CA LEU A 23 7.79 10.10 -8.00
C LEU A 23 8.35 11.13 -7.01
N LEU A 24 8.48 10.77 -5.73
CA LEU A 24 9.07 11.63 -4.72
C LEU A 24 10.57 11.89 -5.00
N ILE A 25 11.31 10.86 -5.44
CA ILE A 25 12.72 11.01 -5.84
C ILE A 25 12.84 11.91 -7.08
N ILE A 26 12.00 11.69 -8.10
CA ILE A 26 11.97 12.52 -9.31
C ILE A 26 11.63 13.97 -8.95
N PHE A 27 10.65 14.18 -8.08
CA PHE A 27 10.29 15.51 -7.60
C PHE A 27 11.50 16.23 -6.98
N PHE A 28 12.24 15.56 -6.09
CA PHE A 28 13.45 16.14 -5.49
C PHE A 28 14.54 16.45 -6.51
N ALA A 29 14.73 15.58 -7.51
CA ALA A 29 15.69 15.81 -8.58
C ALA A 29 15.33 17.06 -9.41
N VAL A 30 14.05 17.28 -9.70
CA VAL A 30 13.58 18.46 -10.43
C VAL A 30 13.59 19.72 -9.55
N TYR A 31 13.26 19.59 -8.26
CA TYR A 31 13.34 20.66 -7.27
C TYR A 31 14.78 21.20 -7.15
N MET A 32 15.78 20.31 -7.03
CA MET A 32 17.20 20.68 -6.99
C MET A 32 17.67 21.44 -8.23
N LYS A 33 17.02 21.20 -9.37
CA LYS A 33 17.30 21.89 -10.64
C LYS A 33 16.60 23.26 -10.75
N GLY A 34 15.87 23.68 -9.72
CA GLY A 34 15.09 24.93 -9.67
C GLY A 34 13.82 24.88 -10.51
N GLY A 35 13.41 23.70 -11.01
CA GLY A 35 12.28 23.58 -11.93
C GLY A 35 10.91 23.61 -11.27
N ILE A 36 10.83 23.43 -9.95
CA ILE A 36 9.57 23.33 -9.20
C ILE A 36 9.73 23.98 -7.82
N GLU A 37 8.69 24.66 -7.34
CA GLU A 37 8.67 25.23 -5.99
C GLU A 37 8.43 24.18 -4.89
N PHE A 38 9.02 24.40 -3.71
CA PHE A 38 8.90 23.48 -2.57
C PHE A 38 7.45 23.25 -2.10
N LYS A 39 6.54 24.19 -2.35
CA LYS A 39 5.11 24.08 -1.97
C LYS A 39 4.42 22.83 -2.53
N TYR A 40 4.94 22.27 -3.63
CA TYR A 40 4.40 21.09 -4.28
C TYR A 40 4.89 19.76 -3.69
N VAL A 41 5.82 19.77 -2.72
CA VAL A 41 6.34 18.56 -2.06
C VAL A 41 5.25 17.79 -1.32
N SER A 42 4.19 18.47 -0.90
CA SER A 42 3.05 17.89 -0.19
C SER A 42 2.34 16.80 -1.02
N LEU A 43 2.32 16.94 -2.35
CA LEU A 43 1.65 15.99 -3.26
C LEU A 43 2.31 14.60 -3.26
N PRO A 44 3.61 14.46 -3.59
CA PRO A 44 4.28 13.15 -3.55
C PRO A 44 4.36 12.60 -2.12
N VAL A 45 4.49 13.45 -1.10
CA VAL A 45 4.49 13.03 0.30
C VAL A 45 3.14 12.42 0.70
N MET A 46 2.01 13.07 0.35
CA MET A 46 0.68 12.53 0.59
C MET A 46 0.45 11.20 -0.15
N ALA A 47 0.91 11.08 -1.40
CA ALA A 47 0.82 9.83 -2.15
C ALA A 47 1.56 8.68 -1.44
N CYS A 48 2.72 8.96 -0.85
CA CYS A 48 3.45 7.98 -0.03
C CYS A 48 2.67 7.58 1.22
N PHE A 49 2.08 8.53 1.96
CA PHE A 49 1.26 8.24 3.15
C PHE A 49 0.03 7.40 2.82
N ILE A 50 -0.67 7.70 1.72
CA ILE A 50 -1.78 6.88 1.23
C ILE A 50 -1.29 5.47 0.92
N GLY A 51 -0.17 5.34 0.22
CA GLY A 51 0.41 4.03 -0.12
C GLY A 51 0.78 3.19 1.10
N ILE A 52 1.40 3.79 2.13
CA ILE A 52 1.76 3.12 3.39
C ILE A 52 0.49 2.67 4.12
N THR A 53 -0.48 3.56 4.26
CA THR A 53 -1.75 3.29 4.94
C THR A 53 -2.49 2.14 4.25
N TRP A 54 -2.59 2.20 2.92
CA TRP A 54 -3.26 1.20 2.11
C TRP A 54 -2.57 -0.17 2.15
N LEU A 55 -1.22 -0.20 2.20
CA LEU A 55 -0.46 -1.43 2.38
C LEU A 55 -0.67 -2.04 3.78
N GLY A 56 -0.72 -1.20 4.81
CA GLY A 56 -1.00 -1.60 6.19
C GLY A 56 -2.39 -2.22 6.34
N THR A 57 -3.43 -1.53 5.84
CA THR A 57 -4.81 -2.04 5.89
C THR A 57 -4.99 -3.30 5.05
N SER A 58 -4.33 -3.40 3.89
CA SER A 58 -4.36 -4.61 3.06
C SER A 58 -3.74 -5.81 3.77
N LYS A 59 -2.65 -5.63 4.53
CA LYS A 59 -2.07 -6.71 5.35
C LYS A 59 -2.97 -7.12 6.51
N ALA A 60 -3.55 -6.15 7.21
CA ALA A 60 -4.49 -6.42 8.30
C ALA A 60 -5.72 -7.19 7.82
N ALA A 61 -6.26 -6.81 6.65
CA ALA A 61 -7.37 -7.52 6.02
C ALA A 61 -7.03 -8.97 5.64
N ILE A 62 -5.81 -9.23 5.13
CA ILE A 62 -5.36 -10.60 4.86
C ILE A 62 -5.27 -11.42 6.15
N MET A 63 -4.66 -10.87 7.21
CA MET A 63 -4.53 -11.58 8.50
C MET A 63 -5.90 -11.92 9.11
N ALA A 64 -6.87 -11.01 9.02
CA ALA A 64 -8.24 -11.26 9.48
C ALA A 64 -8.90 -12.41 8.69
N LEU A 65 -8.77 -12.39 7.36
CA LEU A 65 -9.33 -13.46 6.50
C LEU A 65 -8.63 -14.81 6.68
N GLU A 66 -7.32 -14.84 6.97
CA GLU A 66 -6.60 -16.08 7.30
C GLU A 66 -7.06 -16.66 8.64
N GLN A 67 -7.34 -15.82 9.65
CA GLN A 67 -7.91 -16.27 10.93
C GLN A 67 -9.33 -16.84 10.78
N GLU A 68 -10.17 -16.22 9.96
CA GLU A 68 -11.53 -16.72 9.69
C GLU A 68 -11.52 -18.09 8.99
N GLN A 69 -10.71 -18.26 7.94
CA GLN A 69 -10.58 -19.55 7.25
C GLN A 69 -10.00 -20.66 8.13
N GLY A 70 -9.01 -20.34 8.99
CA GLY A 70 -8.46 -21.32 9.94
C GLY A 70 -9.46 -21.75 11.02
N ARG A 71 -10.34 -20.84 11.45
CA ARG A 71 -11.41 -21.14 12.43
C ARG A 71 -12.56 -21.94 11.83
N GLU A 72 -12.95 -21.69 10.58
CA GLU A 72 -13.99 -22.48 9.91
C GLU A 72 -13.51 -23.91 9.61
N GLY A 73 -12.24 -24.10 9.25
CA GLY A 73 -11.66 -25.44 9.04
C GLY A 73 -11.62 -26.28 10.32
N SER A 74 -11.36 -25.67 11.48
CA SER A 74 -11.33 -26.38 12.78
C SER A 74 -12.71 -26.72 13.34
N LYS A 75 -13.80 -26.16 12.80
CA LYS A 75 -15.16 -26.36 13.30
C LYS A 75 -15.89 -27.54 12.64
N ASN A 76 -15.29 -28.14 11.60
CA ASN A 76 -15.88 -29.22 10.81
C ASN A 76 -15.28 -30.61 11.13
N ASP A 77 -14.40 -30.69 12.14
CA ASP A 77 -13.76 -31.92 12.64
C ASP A 77 -14.33 -32.36 14.02
N ASN A 78 -15.64 -32.21 14.23
CA ASN A 78 -16.33 -32.73 15.43
C ASN A 78 -17.59 -33.51 15.05
#